data_AF-A0A661ML63-F1
#
_entry.id   AF-A0A661ML63-F1
#
_cell.length_a   1.000
_cell.length_b   1.000
_cell.length_c   1.000
_cell.angle_alpha   90.00
_cell.angle_beta   90.00
_cell.angle_gamma   90.00
#
_symmetry.space_group_name_H-M   'P 1'
#
loop_
_entity.id
_entity.type
_entity.pdbx_description
1 polymer ?
#
loop_
_entity_poly.entity_id
_entity_poly.type
_entity_poly.pdbx_seq_one_letter_code
_entity_poly.pdbx_strand_id
1 'polypeptide(L)'
;HLLKRMTRIERGDLYEFEVAEQELSVGGGMRLAGGRYTLRELADGHTEVAVETRYFSTKWPRWFWRPLETMVCHWFHRYLLTSMRRTIESP
;
A
#
# COMPACT_ATOMS: atom_id res chain seq x y z
N HIS A 1 -15.78 -5.02 2.89
CA HIS A 1 -14.73 -5.13 3.91
C HIS A 1 -13.37 -5.42 3.25
N LEU A 2 -12.26 -5.13 3.94
CA LEU A 2 -10.89 -5.47 3.53
C LEU A 2 -10.19 -6.15 4.70
N LEU A 3 -9.85 -7.43 4.56
CA LEU A 3 -9.09 -8.19 5.54
C LEU A 3 -7.63 -8.30 5.10
N LYS A 4 -6.72 -7.69 5.86
CA LYS A 4 -5.27 -7.85 5.68
C LYS A 4 -4.76 -8.85 6.71
N ARG A 5 -4.03 -9.86 6.25
CA ARG A 5 -3.32 -10.80 7.11
C ARG A 5 -1.83 -10.49 7.05
N MET A 6 -1.22 -10.27 8.22
CA MET A 6 0.23 -10.12 8.29
C MET A 6 0.87 -11.49 8.07
N THR A 7 1.79 -11.58 7.11
CA THR A 7 2.47 -12.83 6.73
C THR A 7 3.89 -12.89 7.28
N ARG A 8 4.54 -11.73 7.48
CA ARG A 8 5.87 -11.62 8.07
C ARG A 8 6.01 -10.31 8.83
N ILE A 9 6.62 -10.38 10.00
CA ILE A 9 6.93 -9.22 10.83
C ILE A 9 8.37 -9.32 11.31
N GLU A 10 9.18 -8.36 10.90
CA GLU A 10 10.51 -8.08 11.42
C GLU A 10 10.41 -6.74 12.14
N ARG A 11 10.43 -6.78 13.47
CA ARG A 11 10.17 -5.60 14.28
C ARG A 11 11.18 -4.51 13.95
N GLY A 12 10.67 -3.33 13.60
CA GLY A 12 11.49 -2.17 13.27
C GLY A 12 11.92 -2.09 11.81
N ASP A 13 11.76 -3.16 11.02
CA ASP A 13 12.34 -3.25 9.68
C ASP A 13 11.31 -3.57 8.59
N LEU A 14 10.49 -4.61 8.78
CA LEU A 14 9.62 -5.14 7.72
C LEU A 14 8.27 -5.63 8.24
N TYR A 15 7.20 -5.20 7.58
CA TYR A 15 5.85 -5.70 7.81
C TYR A 15 5.25 -6.12 6.48
N GLU A 16 5.17 -7.42 6.24
CA GLU A 16 4.55 -7.97 5.03
C GLU A 16 3.13 -8.43 5.32
N PHE A 17 2.23 -8.17 4.37
CA PHE A 17 0.84 -8.56 4.46
C PHE A 17 0.33 -9.10 3.13
N GLU A 18 -0.63 -10.01 3.23
CA GLU A 18 -1.50 -10.41 2.14
C GLU A 18 -2.90 -9.87 2.38
N VAL A 19 -3.65 -9.70 1.30
CA VAL A 19 -5.08 -9.41 1.38
C VAL A 19 -5.83 -10.73 1.31
N ALA A 20 -6.38 -11.14 2.45
CA ALA A 20 -7.13 -12.39 2.55
C ALA A 20 -8.55 -12.22 1.99
N GLU A 21 -9.16 -11.04 2.16
CA GLU A 21 -10.51 -10.74 1.65
C GLU A 21 -10.61 -9.28 1.20
N GLN A 22 -11.18 -9.04 0.03
CA GLN A 22 -11.42 -7.70 -0.51
C GLN A 22 -12.73 -7.65 -1.30
N GLU A 23 -13.75 -7.02 -0.72
CA GLU A 23 -15.01 -6.72 -1.43
C GLU A 23 -14.91 -5.45 -2.30
N LEU A 24 -13.93 -4.59 -2.03
CA LEU A 24 -13.82 -3.27 -2.67
C LEU A 24 -12.83 -3.31 -3.82
N SER A 25 -13.28 -3.06 -5.05
CA SER A 25 -12.35 -2.84 -6.17
C SER A 25 -11.75 -1.43 -6.10
N VAL A 26 -10.43 -1.31 -6.19
CA VAL A 26 -9.72 -0.03 -6.25
C VAL A 26 -9.79 0.50 -7.68
N GLY A 27 -10.07 1.81 -7.86
CA GLY A 27 -9.96 2.47 -9.16
C GLY A 27 -10.81 1.86 -10.28
N GLY A 28 -11.90 1.17 -9.92
CA GLY A 28 -12.83 0.57 -10.87
C GLY A 28 -12.50 -0.84 -11.33
N GLY A 29 -11.63 -1.61 -10.66
CA GLY A 29 -11.44 -3.03 -10.99
C GLY A 29 -10.15 -3.68 -10.47
N MET A 30 -9.28 -2.91 -9.82
CA MET A 30 -8.03 -3.44 -9.27
C MET A 30 -8.28 -4.11 -7.91
N ARG A 31 -7.62 -5.23 -7.69
CA ARG A 31 -7.59 -5.95 -6.41
C ARG A 31 -6.19 -5.85 -5.82
N LEU A 32 -6.10 -5.48 -4.56
CA LEU A 32 -4.85 -5.50 -3.80
C LEU A 32 -4.62 -6.95 -3.37
N ALA A 33 -3.47 -7.52 -3.73
CA ALA A 33 -3.10 -8.88 -3.35
C ALA A 33 -2.34 -8.92 -2.03
N GLY A 34 -1.62 -7.85 -1.73
CA GLY A 34 -0.73 -7.77 -0.59
C GLY A 34 0.26 -6.63 -0.76
N GLY A 35 1.24 -6.60 0.12
CA GLY A 35 2.26 -5.57 0.12
C GLY A 35 3.18 -5.71 1.32
N ARG A 36 4.12 -4.78 1.42
CA ARG A 36 5.03 -4.68 2.55
C ARG A 36 5.30 -3.22 2.89
N TYR A 37 5.55 -2.99 4.16
CA TYR A 37 6.15 -1.76 4.66
C TYR A 37 7.57 -2.07 5.07
N THR A 38 8.52 -1.27 4.59
CA THR A 38 9.90 -1.30 5.06
C THR A 38 10.16 -0.01 5.80
N LEU A 39 10.68 -0.14 7.02
CA LEU A 39 11.11 0.98 7.83
C LEU A 39 12.63 0.99 7.81
N ARG A 40 13.20 2.16 7.59
CA ARG A 40 14.64 2.36 7.66
C ARG A 40 14.90 3.58 8.52
N GLU A 41 15.67 3.40 9.57
CA GLU A 41 16.14 4.51 10.38
C GLU A 41 17.05 5.42 9.54
N LEU A 42 16.81 6.72 9.62
CA LEU A 42 17.64 7.76 9.05
C LEU A 42 18.32 8.54 10.18
N ALA A 43 19.33 9.34 9.83
CA ALA A 43 19.93 10.27 10.77
C ALA A 43 18.88 11.23 11.37
N ASP A 44 19.20 11.77 12.54
CA ASP A 44 18.41 12.79 13.24
C ASP A 44 17.02 12.31 13.73
N GLY A 45 16.88 11.01 14.01
CA GLY A 45 15.65 10.44 14.58
C GLY A 45 14.49 10.36 13.58
N HIS A 46 14.78 10.45 12.28
CA HIS A 46 13.81 10.26 11.23
C HIS A 46 13.71 8.78 10.83
N THR A 47 12.54 8.36 10.36
CA THR A 47 12.35 7.03 9.77
C THR A 47 11.82 7.18 8.36
N GLU A 48 12.52 6.58 7.40
CA GLU A 48 11.99 6.36 6.06
C GLU A 48 11.02 5.19 6.09
N VAL A 49 9.80 5.43 5.62
CA VAL A 49 8.79 4.39 5.45
C VAL A 49 8.55 4.21 3.97
N ALA A 50 8.98 3.06 3.44
CA ALA A 50 8.68 2.64 2.08
C ALA A 50 7.47 1.69 2.10
N VAL A 51 6.56 1.89 1.15
CA VAL A 51 5.40 1.01 0.94
C VAL A 51 5.48 0.42 -0.45
N GLU A 52 5.35 -0.90 -0.50
CA GLU A 52 5.21 -1.63 -1.75
C GLU A 52 3.91 -2.42 -1.70
N THR A 53 3.15 -2.42 -2.79
CA THR A 53 1.89 -3.15 -2.86
C THR A 53 1.78 -3.85 -4.21
N ARG A 54 1.24 -5.06 -4.17
CA ARG A 54 0.97 -5.87 -5.34
C ARG A 54 -0.51 -5.78 -5.69
N TYR A 55 -0.82 -5.37 -6.91
CA TYR A 55 -2.19 -5.29 -7.40
C TYR A 55 -2.40 -6.21 -8.61
N PHE A 56 -3.60 -6.76 -8.71
CA PHE A 56 -4.10 -7.44 -9.91
C PHE A 56 -5.18 -6.58 -10.56
N SER A 57 -5.13 -6.48 -11.89
CA SER A 57 -6.20 -5.87 -12.69
C SER A 57 -6.79 -6.90 -13.62
N THR A 58 -8.12 -6.95 -13.67
CA THR A 58 -8.87 -7.74 -14.65
C THR A 58 -9.27 -6.91 -15.87
N LYS A 59 -8.86 -5.64 -15.95
CA LYS A 59 -9.27 -4.74 -17.03
C LYS A 59 -8.49 -4.93 -18.32
N TRP A 60 -9.23 -4.83 -19.41
CA TRP A 60 -8.73 -4.86 -20.77
C TRP A 60 -9.40 -3.75 -21.59
N PRO A 61 -8.71 -3.12 -22.57
CA PRO A 61 -7.32 -3.33 -22.99
C PRO A 61 -6.28 -2.69 -22.07
N ARG A 62 -5.14 -3.37 -21.83
CA ARG A 62 -4.14 -2.91 -20.83
C ARG A 62 -3.49 -1.57 -21.14
N TRP A 63 -3.33 -1.19 -22.41
CA TRP A 63 -2.67 0.07 -22.78
C TRP A 63 -3.46 1.29 -22.30
N PHE A 64 -4.78 1.19 -22.28
CA PHE A 64 -5.67 2.27 -21.86
C PHE A 64 -5.76 2.38 -20.34
N TRP A 65 -5.88 1.23 -19.66
CA TRP A 65 -6.11 1.20 -18.22
C TRP A 65 -4.85 1.35 -17.37
N ARG A 66 -3.69 0.87 -17.85
CA ARG A 66 -2.40 0.98 -17.14
C ARG A 66 -2.10 2.38 -16.58
N PRO A 67 -2.17 3.48 -17.36
CA PRO A 67 -1.86 4.81 -16.82
C PRO A 67 -2.83 5.23 -15.71
N LEU A 68 -4.12 4.94 -15.87
CA LEU A 68 -5.12 5.22 -14.84
C LEU A 68 -4.87 4.40 -13.57
N GLU A 69 -4.57 3.10 -13.72
CA GLU A 69 -4.25 2.19 -12.62
C GLU A 69 -3.02 2.68 -11.85
N THR A 70 -1.95 3.07 -12.55
CA THR A 70 -0.75 3.66 -11.93
C THR A 70 -1.07 4.93 -11.17
N MET A 71 -1.89 5.82 -11.74
CA MET A 71 -2.31 7.05 -11.07
C MET A 71 -3.09 6.76 -9.79
N VAL A 72 -4.06 5.84 -9.84
CA VAL A 72 -4.85 5.46 -8.66
C VAL A 72 -3.97 4.84 -7.57
N CYS A 73 -3.06 3.94 -7.93
CA CYS A 73 -2.08 3.38 -6.98
C CYS A 73 -1.25 4.48 -6.33
N HIS A 74 -0.73 5.42 -7.12
CA HIS A 74 0.06 6.53 -6.62
C HIS A 74 -0.72 7.40 -5.63
N TRP A 75 -1.96 7.76 -5.97
CA TRP A 75 -2.84 8.52 -5.08
C TRP A 75 -3.14 7.76 -3.78
N PHE A 76 -3.41 6.46 -3.88
CA PHE A 76 -3.65 5.61 -2.72
C PHE A 76 -2.44 5.54 -1.79
N HIS A 77 -1.23 5.33 -2.34
CA HIS A 77 0.00 5.32 -1.55
C HIS A 77 0.28 6.67 -0.90
N ARG A 78 0.10 7.76 -1.66
CA ARG A 78 0.27 9.11 -1.13
C ARG A 78 -0.71 9.37 0.02
N TYR A 79 -1.97 9.02 -0.14
CA TYR A 79 -2.98 9.17 0.91
C TYR A 79 -2.63 8.34 2.15
N LEU A 80 -2.22 7.08 1.97
CA LEU A 80 -1.82 6.19 3.05
C LEU A 80 -0.65 6.76 3.86
N LEU A 81 0.45 7.12 3.20
CA LEU A 81 1.64 7.67 3.87
C LEU A 81 1.34 9.01 4.55
N THR A 82 0.53 9.86 3.91
CA THR A 82 0.09 11.13 4.50
C THR A 82 -0.75 10.88 5.76
N SER A 83 -1.60 9.86 5.75
CA SER A 83 -2.44 9.52 6.91
C SER A 83 -1.61 8.95 8.05
N MET A 84 -0.66 8.06 7.76
CA MET A 84 0.30 7.55 8.75
C MET A 84 1.05 8.70 9.42
N ARG A 85 1.58 9.63 8.61
CA ARG A 85 2.26 10.83 9.10
C ARG A 85 1.36 11.64 10.03
N ARG A 86 0.13 11.93 9.62
CA ARG A 86 -0.84 12.68 10.45
C ARG A 86 -1.18 11.98 11.76
N THR A 87 -1.31 10.66 11.75
CA THR A 87 -1.59 9.88 12.97
C THR A 87 -0.42 9.92 13.95
N ILE A 88 0.82 9.94 13.45
CA ILE A 88 2.02 10.05 14.29
C ILE A 88 2.22 11.48 14.80
N GLU A 89 1.90 12.48 13.98
CA GLU A 89 2.04 13.91 14.33
C GLU A 89 0.88 14.45 15.19
N SER A 90 -0.25 13.74 15.26
CA SER A 90 -1.37 14.12 16.11
C SER A 90 -1.15 13.56 17.53
N PRO A 91 -1.03 14.41 18.56
CA PRO A 91 -0.74 14.02 19.95
C PRO A 91 -1.90 13.27 20.62
#